data_AF-A0A286GE53-F1
#
_entry.id   AF-A0A286GE53-F1
#
_cell.length_a   1.000
_cell.length_b   1.000
_cell.length_c   1.000
_cell.angle_alpha   90.00
_cell.angle_beta   90.00
_cell.angle_gamma   90.00
#
_symmetry.space_group_name_H-M   'P 1'
#
loop_
_entity.id
_entity.type
_entity.pdbx_description
1 polymer ?
#
loop_
_entity_poly.entity_id
_entity_poly.type
_entity_poly.pdbx_seq_one_letter_code
_entity_poly.pdbx_strand_id
1 'polypeptide(L)'
;MTGSPSSPTTPTSGSSTAKAPAPLPHPKASSSVTGPIRRLLLTIAADVAQNLQMQAVYRAILVEMPATTSFVIVVNPAVQALVEGWVQQLNMQARVQQIVFDADFTAWARDPFVAVTTDGDATIHLAQPEPSGDHPDTQIVAQMVAAPVPGIAAYPTPLYFDGGNVLAGDDFCILGANERQRTLDMLGTGGLPQPQPPTTPEELVDLLFQQYIVGVDRALHWLGLPDMPEQEEVPFEHNGEEWEQIFYYGNDPGAQQPVFHIDMFLTLMGREDDGYHVLLGSPTQAAYIMTGQMQTPPEAQAEAFDALQTQLQEMGFIVHRNPMPLIYQDDPVEKLRTWYYAAYNNALVQVDETGRRVWLPSFAHGIWQQALQQVEQANVQIWQERGFEVTLMPDFQVFTAMAGALRCITNDFDRGEA
;
A
#
# COMPACT_ATOMS: atom_id res chain seq x y z
N MET A 1 1.83 -24.16 -33.44
CA MET A 1 1.42 -25.46 -32.85
C MET A 1 0.72 -25.13 -31.55
N THR A 2 -0.53 -25.55 -31.46
CA THR A 2 -1.52 -25.18 -30.44
C THR A 2 -1.20 -25.82 -29.09
N GLY A 3 -0.97 -25.01 -28.06
CA GLY A 3 -0.93 -25.44 -26.66
C GLY A 3 -2.00 -24.68 -25.88
N SER A 4 -3.09 -25.37 -25.54
CA SER A 4 -4.10 -24.88 -24.61
C SER A 4 -3.49 -24.67 -23.22
N PRO A 5 -3.79 -23.59 -22.49
CA PRO A 5 -3.41 -23.49 -21.10
C PRO A 5 -4.25 -24.50 -20.29
N SER A 6 -3.56 -25.43 -19.65
CA SER A 6 -4.13 -26.36 -18.68
C SER A 6 -4.64 -25.59 -17.48
N SER A 7 -5.91 -25.81 -17.12
CA SER A 7 -6.52 -25.32 -15.88
C SER A 7 -5.62 -25.64 -14.67
N PRO A 8 -5.30 -24.68 -13.80
CA PRO A 8 -4.56 -24.99 -12.59
C PRO A 8 -5.46 -25.79 -11.65
N THR A 9 -5.04 -27.03 -11.37
CA THR A 9 -5.58 -27.82 -10.27
C THR A 9 -5.30 -27.07 -8.98
N THR A 10 -6.37 -26.65 -8.30
CA THR A 10 -6.34 -26.06 -6.95
C THR A 10 -5.56 -26.99 -6.03
N PRO A 11 -4.45 -26.54 -5.41
CA PRO A 11 -3.83 -27.34 -4.37
C PRO A 11 -4.79 -27.33 -3.18
N THR A 12 -5.19 -28.53 -2.75
CA THR A 12 -5.87 -28.71 -1.47
C THR A 12 -4.89 -28.30 -0.39
N SER A 13 -5.09 -27.13 0.21
CA SER A 13 -4.34 -26.67 1.36
C SER A 13 -4.58 -27.67 2.50
N GLY A 14 -3.54 -28.42 2.85
CA GLY A 14 -3.53 -29.17 4.08
C GLY A 14 -3.63 -28.19 5.24
N SER A 15 -4.77 -28.20 5.93
CA SER A 15 -4.97 -27.49 7.20
C SER A 15 -3.89 -27.92 8.19
N SER A 16 -2.82 -27.13 8.26
CA SER A 16 -1.87 -27.17 9.35
C SER A 16 -2.58 -26.58 10.56
N THR A 17 -3.00 -27.45 11.47
CA THR A 17 -3.56 -27.08 12.79
C THR A 17 -2.47 -26.57 13.73
N ALA A 18 -1.55 -25.74 13.23
CA ALA A 18 -0.61 -25.01 14.06
C ALA A 18 -1.43 -24.05 14.93
N LYS A 19 -1.31 -24.20 16.25
CA LYS A 19 -1.97 -23.30 17.20
C LYS A 19 -1.50 -21.88 16.92
N ALA A 20 -2.44 -20.96 16.68
CA ALA A 20 -2.14 -19.55 16.45
C ALA A 20 -1.19 -19.02 17.55
N PRO A 21 -0.15 -18.26 17.17
CA PRO A 21 0.82 -17.69 18.12
C PRO A 21 0.10 -16.80 19.12
N ALA A 22 0.61 -16.70 20.35
CA ALA A 22 -0.02 -15.84 21.35
C ALA A 22 0.08 -14.35 20.95
N PRO A 23 -0.96 -13.53 21.23
CA PRO A 23 -0.89 -12.08 21.09
C PRO A 23 0.30 -11.48 21.86
N LEU A 24 0.93 -10.44 21.29
CA LEU A 24 1.85 -9.58 22.03
C LEU A 24 1.08 -8.81 23.13
N PRO A 25 1.72 -8.42 24.23
CA PRO A 25 1.07 -7.54 25.22
C PRO A 25 0.86 -6.16 24.60
N HIS A 26 -0.37 -5.61 24.59
CA HIS A 26 -0.65 -4.25 24.09
C HIS A 26 0.02 -3.90 22.74
N PRO A 27 -0.23 -4.68 21.66
CA PRO A 27 0.38 -4.41 20.37
C PRO A 27 -0.16 -3.11 19.78
N LYS A 28 0.69 -2.33 19.13
CA LYS A 28 0.33 -1.09 18.45
C LYS A 28 1.00 -1.04 17.09
N ALA A 29 0.20 -1.03 16.03
CA ALA A 29 0.68 -0.76 14.68
C ALA A 29 1.38 0.60 14.64
N SER A 30 2.57 0.62 14.03
CA SER A 30 3.41 1.81 13.88
C SER A 30 2.69 2.84 13.03
N SER A 31 2.74 4.11 13.44
CA SER A 31 2.02 5.19 12.75
C SER A 31 2.44 5.30 11.27
N SER A 32 1.48 5.59 10.38
CA SER A 32 1.76 5.90 8.98
C SER A 32 2.23 7.34 8.76
N VAL A 33 2.28 8.19 9.79
CA VAL A 33 2.58 9.63 9.65
C VAL A 33 3.46 10.18 10.76
N THR A 34 3.32 9.72 11.99
CA THR A 34 3.95 10.33 13.16
C THR A 34 5.39 9.85 13.33
N GLY A 35 6.27 10.79 13.69
CA GLY A 35 7.66 10.56 13.99
C GLY A 35 8.55 10.38 12.75
N PRO A 36 9.87 10.53 12.91
CA PRO A 36 10.83 10.43 11.82
C PRO A 36 10.93 9.00 11.29
N ILE A 37 10.99 8.83 9.97
CA ILE A 37 11.25 7.53 9.34
C ILE A 37 12.72 7.15 9.60
N ARG A 38 12.96 6.17 10.47
CA ARG A 38 14.31 5.73 10.88
C ARG A 38 14.84 4.61 10.00
N ARG A 39 14.00 3.62 9.67
CA ARG A 39 14.31 2.58 8.67
C ARG A 39 13.21 2.47 7.63
N LEU A 40 13.64 2.41 6.38
CA LEU A 40 12.79 2.15 5.23
C LEU A 40 13.20 0.83 4.57
N LEU A 41 12.25 -0.08 4.36
CA LEU A 41 12.43 -1.29 3.57
C LEU A 41 12.16 -0.99 2.10
N LEU A 42 12.99 -1.55 1.23
CA LEU A 42 12.77 -1.68 -0.21
C LEU A 42 12.94 -3.15 -0.61
N THR A 43 12.07 -3.66 -1.49
CA THR A 43 12.26 -4.94 -2.18
C THR A 43 12.57 -4.65 -3.64
N ILE A 44 13.74 -5.07 -4.12
CA ILE A 44 14.18 -4.83 -5.50
C ILE A 44 14.26 -6.17 -6.21
N ALA A 45 13.19 -6.46 -6.97
CA ALA A 45 13.00 -7.69 -7.72
C ALA A 45 13.84 -7.74 -9.01
N ALA A 46 13.84 -8.89 -9.69
CA ALA A 46 14.70 -9.14 -10.85
C ALA A 46 14.35 -8.29 -12.09
N ASP A 47 13.08 -7.93 -12.25
CA ASP A 47 12.54 -7.10 -13.34
C ASP A 47 13.14 -5.69 -13.39
N VAL A 48 13.57 -5.16 -12.23
CA VAL A 48 14.26 -3.86 -12.14
C VAL A 48 15.56 -3.84 -12.93
N ALA A 49 16.21 -4.99 -13.18
CA ALA A 49 17.49 -5.07 -13.89
C ALA A 49 17.47 -4.39 -15.26
N GLN A 50 16.35 -4.50 -15.98
CA GLN A 50 16.20 -3.96 -17.33
C GLN A 50 15.28 -2.73 -17.40
N ASN A 51 14.66 -2.34 -16.29
CA ASN A 51 13.70 -1.25 -16.25
C ASN A 51 14.34 0.05 -15.71
N LEU A 52 14.86 0.89 -16.61
CA LEU A 52 15.54 2.13 -16.24
C LEU A 52 14.66 3.11 -15.47
N GLN A 53 13.34 3.07 -15.67
CA GLN A 53 12.40 3.93 -14.95
C GLN A 53 12.26 3.49 -13.49
N MET A 54 12.06 2.19 -13.23
CA MET A 54 12.08 1.64 -11.87
C MET A 54 13.40 1.93 -11.16
N GLN A 55 14.53 1.78 -11.87
CA GLN A 55 15.86 2.11 -11.32
C GLN A 55 15.96 3.59 -10.91
N ALA A 56 15.41 4.52 -11.71
CA ALA A 56 15.40 5.94 -11.38
C ALA A 56 14.58 6.22 -10.11
N VAL A 57 13.43 5.57 -9.95
CA VAL A 57 12.59 5.68 -8.75
C VAL A 57 13.33 5.20 -7.50
N TYR A 58 13.88 3.99 -7.50
CA TYR A 58 14.62 3.48 -6.34
C TYR A 58 15.80 4.37 -5.96
N ARG A 59 16.56 4.86 -6.95
CA ARG A 59 17.67 5.79 -6.70
C ARG A 59 17.20 7.12 -6.14
N ALA A 60 16.06 7.65 -6.58
CA ALA A 60 15.50 8.87 -6.01
C ALA A 60 15.11 8.67 -4.55
N ILE A 61 14.47 7.55 -4.19
CA ILE A 61 14.15 7.23 -2.78
C ILE A 61 15.41 7.24 -1.91
N LEU A 62 16.51 6.65 -2.40
CA LEU A 62 17.79 6.66 -1.68
C LEU A 62 18.35 8.08 -1.43
N VAL A 63 18.14 9.00 -2.38
CA VAL A 63 18.66 10.37 -2.33
C VAL A 63 17.77 11.31 -1.51
N GLU A 64 16.46 11.22 -1.70
CA GLU A 64 15.48 12.20 -1.20
C GLU A 64 15.08 11.97 0.27
N MET A 65 15.31 10.79 0.82
CA MET A 65 15.02 10.52 2.23
C MET A 65 16.04 11.20 3.16
N PRO A 66 15.62 11.68 4.35
CA PRO A 66 16.49 12.40 5.28
C PRO A 66 17.76 11.62 5.61
N ALA A 67 18.87 12.32 5.86
CA ALA A 67 20.16 11.68 6.17
C ALA A 67 20.11 10.73 7.39
N THR A 68 19.12 10.92 8.27
CA THR A 68 18.83 10.09 9.45
C THR A 68 18.12 8.78 9.11
N THR A 69 17.52 8.66 7.92
CA THR A 69 16.87 7.44 7.46
C THR A 69 17.93 6.46 6.98
N SER A 70 17.87 5.24 7.52
CA SER A 70 18.62 4.08 7.05
C SER A 70 17.69 3.16 6.24
N PHE A 71 18.29 2.29 5.44
CA PHE A 71 17.59 1.44 4.50
C PHE A 71 17.91 -0.02 4.76
N VAL A 72 16.87 -0.85 4.72
CA VAL A 72 17.01 -2.29 4.54
C VAL A 72 16.57 -2.58 3.11
N ILE A 73 17.44 -3.18 2.30
CA ILE A 73 17.14 -3.45 0.89
C ILE A 73 17.23 -4.95 0.66
N VAL A 74 16.08 -5.59 0.45
CA VAL A 74 16.01 -6.98 0.00
C VAL A 74 16.20 -6.97 -1.52
N VAL A 75 17.22 -7.66 -2.02
CA VAL A 75 17.57 -7.68 -3.45
C VAL A 75 17.56 -9.09 -4.00
N ASN A 76 17.07 -9.22 -5.23
CA ASN A 76 17.25 -10.44 -6.00
C ASN A 76 18.71 -10.50 -6.49
N PRO A 77 19.36 -11.68 -6.54
CA PRO A 77 20.73 -11.82 -7.04
C PRO A 77 20.97 -11.17 -8.41
N ALA A 78 19.96 -11.16 -9.29
CA ALA A 78 20.05 -10.57 -10.63
C ALA A 78 20.32 -9.05 -10.62
N VAL A 79 19.92 -8.35 -9.54
CA VAL A 79 20.08 -6.89 -9.40
C VAL A 79 21.07 -6.49 -8.32
N GLN A 80 21.69 -7.45 -7.62
CA GLN A 80 22.58 -7.17 -6.50
C GLN A 80 23.71 -6.19 -6.87
N ALA A 81 24.48 -6.50 -7.92
CA ALA A 81 25.63 -5.69 -8.35
C ALA A 81 25.20 -4.28 -8.82
N LEU A 82 24.00 -4.17 -9.40
CA LEU A 82 23.42 -2.90 -9.81
C LEU A 82 23.14 -2.01 -8.58
N VAL A 83 22.48 -2.58 -7.56
CA VAL A 83 22.16 -1.87 -6.31
C VAL A 83 23.44 -1.52 -5.54
N GLU A 84 24.41 -2.44 -5.44
CA GLU A 84 25.74 -2.17 -4.84
C GLU A 84 26.43 -0.98 -5.53
N GLY A 85 26.34 -0.91 -6.86
CA GLY A 85 26.84 0.21 -7.65
C GLY A 85 26.16 1.54 -7.27
N TRP A 86 24.85 1.56 -7.06
CA TRP A 86 24.14 2.76 -6.60
C TRP A 86 24.58 3.19 -5.21
N VAL A 87 24.62 2.24 -4.27
CA VAL A 87 25.04 2.50 -2.88
C VAL A 87 26.46 3.06 -2.84
N GLN A 88 27.37 2.54 -3.68
CA GLN A 88 28.73 3.05 -3.78
C GLN A 88 28.77 4.46 -4.37
N GLN A 89 28.08 4.70 -5.49
CA GLN A 89 28.07 6.01 -6.17
C GLN A 89 27.45 7.11 -5.32
N LEU A 90 26.43 6.78 -4.52
CA LEU A 90 25.73 7.70 -3.63
C LEU A 90 26.40 7.84 -2.25
N ASN A 91 27.48 7.09 -1.97
CA ASN A 91 28.17 7.04 -0.68
C ASN A 91 27.23 6.66 0.49
N MET A 92 26.38 5.65 0.29
CA MET A 92 25.34 5.25 1.25
C MET A 92 25.66 3.99 2.05
N GLN A 93 26.90 3.50 2.01
CA GLN A 93 27.32 2.23 2.64
C GLN A 93 27.04 2.21 4.16
N ALA A 94 27.09 3.37 4.84
CA ALA A 94 26.80 3.48 6.26
C ALA A 94 25.30 3.51 6.60
N ARG A 95 24.44 3.71 5.59
CA ARG A 95 22.98 3.85 5.74
C ARG A 95 22.21 2.67 5.17
N VAL A 96 22.84 1.79 4.40
CA VAL A 96 22.17 0.70 3.67
C VAL A 96 22.62 -0.65 4.19
N GLN A 97 21.68 -1.46 4.65
CA GLN A 97 21.84 -2.89 4.88
C GLN A 97 21.17 -3.65 3.74
N GLN A 98 21.98 -4.33 2.92
CA GLN A 98 21.49 -5.14 1.82
C GLN A 98 21.32 -6.60 2.26
N ILE A 99 20.20 -7.22 1.87
CA ILE A 99 19.87 -8.62 2.13
C ILE A 99 19.65 -9.26 0.75
N VAL A 100 20.54 -10.18 0.37
CA VAL A 100 20.40 -10.90 -0.90
C VAL A 100 19.49 -12.10 -0.69
N PHE A 101 18.44 -12.22 -1.49
CA PHE A 101 17.47 -13.29 -1.37
C PHE A 101 17.18 -13.94 -2.73
N ASP A 102 17.57 -15.21 -2.87
CA ASP A 102 17.42 -16.00 -4.09
C ASP A 102 16.04 -16.69 -4.11
N ALA A 103 15.01 -15.88 -4.32
CA ALA A 103 13.66 -16.34 -4.63
C ALA A 103 12.94 -15.27 -5.47
N ASP A 104 11.79 -15.67 -6.02
CA ASP A 104 10.86 -14.74 -6.60
C ASP A 104 10.19 -13.93 -5.48
N PHE A 105 10.20 -12.62 -5.64
CA PHE A 105 9.44 -11.70 -4.82
C PHE A 105 9.09 -10.45 -5.62
N THR A 106 8.01 -9.78 -5.25
CA THR A 106 7.57 -8.53 -5.91
C THR A 106 8.23 -7.27 -5.33
N ALA A 107 8.06 -6.15 -6.04
CA ALA A 107 8.48 -4.81 -5.59
C ALA A 107 7.66 -4.26 -4.40
N TRP A 108 6.59 -4.95 -4.00
CA TRP A 108 5.61 -4.47 -3.02
C TRP A 108 6.08 -4.67 -1.59
N ALA A 109 7.08 -3.89 -1.16
CA ALA A 109 7.64 -3.98 0.20
C ALA A 109 6.60 -3.69 1.31
N ARG A 110 5.52 -2.98 0.97
CA ARG A 110 4.48 -2.58 1.91
C ARG A 110 3.62 -3.75 2.40
N ASP A 111 3.26 -4.65 1.51
CA ASP A 111 2.20 -5.64 1.75
C ASP A 111 2.57 -6.80 2.67
N PRO A 112 3.82 -7.32 2.65
CA PRO A 112 4.20 -8.50 3.42
C PRO A 112 3.97 -8.43 4.93
N PHE A 113 3.95 -7.24 5.54
CA PHE A 113 3.76 -7.11 6.99
C PHE A 113 3.37 -5.69 7.42
N VAL A 114 2.81 -5.61 8.63
CA VAL A 114 2.63 -4.36 9.39
C VAL A 114 3.60 -4.34 10.56
N ALA A 115 4.31 -3.23 10.75
CA ALA A 115 5.19 -3.07 11.90
C ALA A 115 4.38 -2.80 13.18
N VAL A 116 4.61 -3.60 14.21
CA VAL A 116 3.92 -3.55 15.50
C VAL A 116 4.94 -3.35 16.62
N THR A 117 4.62 -2.44 17.54
CA THR A 117 5.39 -2.21 18.77
C THR A 117 4.58 -2.66 19.98
N THR A 118 5.26 -2.85 21.11
CA THR A 118 4.62 -3.16 22.40
C THR A 118 5.25 -2.33 23.50
N ASP A 119 4.43 -1.91 24.47
CA ASP A 119 4.86 -1.04 25.56
C ASP A 119 6.02 -1.68 26.36
N GLY A 120 7.15 -0.98 26.43
CA GLY A 120 8.34 -1.44 27.18
C GLY A 120 9.22 -2.45 26.45
N ASP A 121 8.94 -2.79 25.20
CA ASP A 121 9.81 -3.55 24.31
C ASP A 121 10.38 -2.63 23.22
N ALA A 122 11.71 -2.62 23.09
CA ALA A 122 12.37 -1.87 22.03
C ALA A 122 12.36 -2.63 20.68
N THR A 123 11.87 -3.86 20.65
CA THR A 123 11.77 -4.69 19.45
C THR A 123 10.57 -4.26 18.61
N ILE A 124 10.79 -4.11 17.31
CA ILE A 124 9.72 -3.95 16.34
C ILE A 124 9.35 -5.33 15.82
N HIS A 125 8.08 -5.70 15.95
CA HIS A 125 7.52 -6.96 15.52
C HIS A 125 6.87 -6.78 14.15
N LEU A 126 7.33 -7.52 13.14
CA LEU A 126 6.75 -7.50 11.80
C LEU A 126 5.56 -8.47 11.80
N ALA A 127 4.35 -7.95 11.99
CA ALA A 127 3.11 -8.72 11.96
C ALA A 127 2.88 -9.27 10.54
N GLN A 128 2.91 -10.59 10.39
CA GLN A 128 2.77 -11.29 9.11
C GLN A 128 1.35 -11.83 8.97
N PRO A 129 0.72 -11.66 7.80
CA PRO A 129 -0.55 -12.31 7.53
C PRO A 129 -0.37 -13.83 7.36
N GLU A 130 -1.45 -14.58 7.58
CA GLU A 130 -1.57 -15.94 7.08
C GLU A 130 -1.47 -15.94 5.55
N PRO A 131 -0.83 -16.95 4.94
CA PRO A 131 -0.63 -16.96 3.50
C PRO A 131 -1.96 -17.23 2.79
N SER A 132 -2.36 -16.34 1.89
CA SER A 132 -3.29 -16.72 0.82
C SER A 132 -2.50 -17.35 -0.33
N GLY A 133 -3.16 -18.20 -1.11
CA GLY A 133 -2.55 -18.91 -2.23
C GLY A 133 -1.98 -18.01 -3.33
N ASP A 134 -2.29 -16.71 -3.30
CA ASP A 134 -2.00 -15.78 -4.40
C ASP A 134 -0.71 -14.95 -4.20
N HIS A 135 -0.13 -14.92 -2.99
CA HIS A 135 1.10 -14.17 -2.70
C HIS A 135 2.07 -14.95 -1.78
N PRO A 136 2.85 -15.90 -2.30
CA PRO A 136 3.80 -16.68 -1.49
C PRO A 136 4.92 -15.82 -0.85
N ASP A 137 5.14 -14.61 -1.36
CA ASP A 137 6.21 -13.70 -0.94
C ASP A 137 5.93 -13.04 0.43
N THR A 138 4.66 -12.83 0.78
CA THR A 138 4.23 -12.04 1.94
C THR A 138 4.75 -12.62 3.26
N GLN A 139 4.90 -13.93 3.36
CA GLN A 139 5.44 -14.55 4.57
C GLN A 139 6.96 -14.47 4.69
N ILE A 140 7.65 -14.48 3.54
CA ILE A 140 9.09 -14.70 3.54
C ILE A 140 9.85 -13.40 3.78
N VAL A 141 9.38 -12.28 3.21
CA VAL A 141 10.07 -10.99 3.32
C VAL A 141 10.23 -10.57 4.79
N ALA A 142 9.18 -10.69 5.60
CA ALA A 142 9.25 -10.33 7.01
C ALA A 142 10.25 -11.19 7.81
N GLN A 143 10.31 -12.50 7.54
CA GLN A 143 11.28 -13.41 8.18
C GLN A 143 12.71 -13.10 7.73
N MET A 144 12.88 -12.81 6.43
CA MET A 144 14.15 -12.42 5.81
C MET A 144 14.69 -11.11 6.37
N VAL A 145 13.82 -10.15 6.68
CA VAL A 145 14.19 -8.87 7.29
C VAL A 145 14.46 -9.06 8.78
N ALA A 146 13.64 -9.81 9.51
CA ALA A 146 13.79 -9.98 10.95
C ALA A 146 15.08 -10.73 11.35
N ALA A 147 15.53 -11.70 10.54
CA ALA A 147 16.69 -12.52 10.90
C ALA A 147 18.03 -11.75 10.97
N PRO A 148 18.41 -10.91 9.97
CA PRO A 148 19.68 -10.20 9.97
C PRO A 148 19.61 -8.77 10.54
N VAL A 149 18.43 -8.22 10.81
CA VAL A 149 18.28 -6.82 11.25
C VAL A 149 18.09 -6.75 12.76
N PRO A 150 19.01 -6.12 13.52
CA PRO A 150 18.89 -6.01 14.97
C PRO A 150 17.63 -5.28 15.43
N GLY A 151 17.05 -5.75 16.53
CA GLY A 151 15.85 -5.15 17.15
C GLY A 151 14.57 -5.40 16.35
N ILE A 152 14.57 -6.32 15.39
CA ILE A 152 13.40 -6.72 14.61
C ILE A 152 13.07 -8.19 14.89
N ALA A 153 11.78 -8.50 15.00
CA ALA A 153 11.29 -9.87 15.14
C ALA A 153 10.18 -10.15 14.13
N ALA A 154 10.14 -11.38 13.61
CA ALA A 154 9.02 -11.88 12.84
C ALA A 154 7.86 -12.22 13.78
N TYR A 155 6.64 -11.80 13.43
CA TYR A 155 5.45 -12.02 14.26
C TYR A 155 4.29 -12.54 13.41
N PRO A 156 4.16 -13.87 13.22
CA PRO A 156 3.01 -14.43 12.52
C PRO A 156 1.71 -14.11 13.24
N THR A 157 0.63 -13.90 12.49
CA THR A 157 -0.72 -13.61 13.01
C THR A 157 -1.74 -14.54 12.37
N PRO A 158 -2.90 -14.80 13.01
CA PRO A 158 -3.98 -15.61 12.43
C PRO A 158 -4.92 -14.77 11.55
N LEU A 159 -4.40 -13.72 10.93
CA LEU A 159 -5.16 -12.71 10.19
C LEU A 159 -4.77 -12.73 8.73
N TYR A 160 -5.70 -12.40 7.84
CA TYR A 160 -5.36 -12.03 6.48
C TYR A 160 -5.36 -10.51 6.38
N PHE A 161 -4.29 -9.92 5.83
CA PHE A 161 -4.23 -8.50 5.48
C PHE A 161 -3.07 -8.22 4.52
N ASP A 162 -3.22 -7.18 3.72
CA ASP A 162 -2.10 -6.54 3.05
C ASP A 162 -1.70 -5.26 3.79
N GLY A 163 -0.40 -5.03 3.99
CA GLY A 163 0.09 -3.81 4.66
C GLY A 163 -0.31 -2.50 3.96
N GLY A 164 -0.53 -2.51 2.64
CA GLY A 164 -1.07 -1.37 1.88
C GLY A 164 -2.50 -1.03 2.29
N ASN A 165 -3.22 -2.01 2.82
CA ASN A 165 -4.60 -1.86 3.28
C ASN A 165 -4.73 -1.50 4.77
N VAL A 166 -3.63 -1.13 5.43
CA VAL A 166 -3.58 -0.72 6.84
C VAL A 166 -2.95 0.67 6.99
N LEU A 167 -3.70 1.59 7.60
CA LEU A 167 -3.26 2.94 7.95
C LEU A 167 -3.41 3.18 9.45
N ALA A 168 -2.30 3.37 10.16
CA ALA A 168 -2.28 3.56 11.61
C ALA A 168 -2.07 5.03 11.98
N GLY A 169 -3.00 5.59 12.75
CA GLY A 169 -2.85 6.89 13.40
C GLY A 169 -2.14 6.79 14.75
N ASP A 170 -2.39 7.76 15.64
CA ASP A 170 -1.92 7.76 17.03
C ASP A 170 -2.82 6.95 17.96
N ASP A 171 -4.15 7.08 17.82
CA ASP A 171 -5.15 6.41 18.66
C ASP A 171 -6.13 5.51 17.89
N PHE A 172 -5.89 5.27 16.58
CA PHE A 172 -6.75 4.44 15.73
C PHE A 172 -5.98 3.70 14.63
N CYS A 173 -6.59 2.69 14.03
CA CYS A 173 -6.21 2.13 12.74
C CYS A 173 -7.41 2.13 11.78
N ILE A 174 -7.20 2.53 10.53
CA ILE A 174 -8.14 2.36 9.42
C ILE A 174 -7.65 1.16 8.60
N LEU A 175 -8.53 0.19 8.38
CA LEU A 175 -8.27 -0.99 7.56
C LEU A 175 -9.28 -1.03 6.42
N GLY A 176 -8.84 -1.46 5.25
CA GLY A 176 -9.75 -1.74 4.15
C GLY A 176 -10.73 -2.85 4.49
N ALA A 177 -11.99 -2.67 4.13
CA ALA A 177 -13.06 -3.60 4.47
C ALA A 177 -12.86 -5.01 3.85
N ASN A 178 -12.09 -5.09 2.75
CA ASN A 178 -11.68 -6.36 2.13
C ASN A 178 -11.01 -7.31 3.13
N GLU A 179 -10.18 -6.79 4.04
CA GLU A 179 -9.42 -7.64 4.97
C GLU A 179 -10.30 -8.34 6.00
N ARG A 180 -11.41 -7.70 6.37
CA ARG A 180 -12.39 -8.30 7.27
C ARG A 180 -13.01 -9.53 6.61
N GLN A 181 -13.47 -9.39 5.36
CA GLN A 181 -14.10 -10.48 4.62
C GLN A 181 -13.10 -11.61 4.32
N ARG A 182 -11.90 -11.28 3.83
CA ARG A 182 -10.87 -12.29 3.54
C ARG A 182 -10.43 -13.04 4.80
N THR A 183 -10.30 -12.36 5.94
CA THR A 183 -10.04 -13.03 7.22
C THR A 183 -11.20 -13.93 7.64
N LEU A 184 -12.46 -13.51 7.46
CA LEU A 184 -13.63 -14.35 7.74
C LEU A 184 -13.64 -15.62 6.88
N ASP A 185 -13.39 -15.48 5.58
CA ASP A 185 -13.38 -16.60 4.63
C ASP A 185 -12.28 -17.60 5.00
N MET A 186 -11.11 -17.09 5.38
CA MET A 186 -10.00 -17.91 5.88
C MET A 186 -10.40 -18.66 7.16
N LEU A 187 -10.97 -17.98 8.17
CA LEU A 187 -11.34 -18.59 9.46
C LEU A 187 -12.52 -19.57 9.37
N GLY A 188 -13.45 -19.33 8.43
CA GLY A 188 -14.61 -20.19 8.17
C GLY A 188 -14.24 -21.63 7.77
N THR A 189 -13.01 -21.86 7.33
CA THR A 189 -12.48 -23.18 6.97
C THR A 189 -11.86 -23.96 8.15
N GLY A 190 -11.57 -23.29 9.29
CA GLY A 190 -10.73 -23.84 10.37
C GLY A 190 -11.42 -24.18 11.69
N GLY A 191 -12.66 -23.73 11.90
CA GLY A 191 -13.37 -23.91 13.18
C GLY A 191 -12.78 -23.06 14.32
N LEU A 192 -13.63 -22.25 14.94
CA LEU A 192 -13.19 -21.32 15.98
C LEU A 192 -13.01 -22.05 17.34
N PRO A 193 -11.89 -21.88 18.05
CA PRO A 193 -11.74 -22.44 19.39
C PRO A 193 -12.68 -21.73 20.37
N GLN A 194 -13.55 -22.48 21.06
CA GLN A 194 -14.56 -21.92 21.96
C GLN A 194 -14.50 -22.48 23.38
N PRO A 195 -14.34 -21.60 24.38
CA PRO A 195 -14.98 -21.81 25.67
C PRO A 195 -16.20 -20.88 25.90
N GLN A 196 -16.18 -19.62 25.44
CA GLN A 196 -17.32 -18.71 25.13
C GLN A 196 -16.82 -17.48 24.32
N PRO A 197 -17.38 -17.12 23.14
CA PRO A 197 -16.81 -16.10 22.22
C PRO A 197 -17.60 -14.81 22.04
N PRO A 198 -17.06 -13.84 21.26
CA PRO A 198 -17.84 -12.85 20.50
C PRO A 198 -19.13 -13.44 19.88
N THR A 199 -20.16 -12.60 19.75
CA THR A 199 -21.51 -13.02 19.36
C THR A 199 -21.67 -13.24 17.86
N THR A 200 -20.77 -12.68 17.03
CA THR A 200 -20.73 -12.92 15.57
C THR A 200 -19.31 -13.20 15.06
N PRO A 201 -19.14 -13.84 13.88
CA PRO A 201 -17.84 -14.01 13.23
C PRO A 201 -17.10 -12.69 13.00
N GLU A 202 -17.82 -11.64 12.64
CA GLU A 202 -17.26 -10.31 12.38
C GLU A 202 -16.66 -9.70 13.65
N GLU A 203 -17.34 -9.83 14.79
CA GLU A 203 -16.82 -9.40 16.09
C GLU A 203 -15.56 -10.17 16.50
N LEU A 204 -15.42 -11.43 16.07
CA LEU A 204 -14.19 -12.18 16.28
C LEU A 204 -13.04 -11.61 15.46
N VAL A 205 -13.26 -11.29 14.19
CA VAL A 205 -12.22 -10.69 13.35
C VAL A 205 -11.79 -9.35 13.92
N ASP A 206 -12.73 -8.51 14.34
CA ASP A 206 -12.42 -7.25 15.01
C ASP A 206 -11.56 -7.46 16.26
N LEU A 207 -11.92 -8.45 17.09
CA LEU A 207 -11.15 -8.82 18.29
C LEU A 207 -9.73 -9.30 17.94
N LEU A 208 -9.57 -10.08 16.88
CA LEU A 208 -8.25 -10.57 16.45
C LEU A 208 -7.37 -9.41 15.93
N PHE A 209 -7.90 -8.51 15.10
CA PHE A 209 -7.15 -7.32 14.68
C PHE A 209 -6.75 -6.43 15.87
N GLN A 210 -7.66 -6.26 16.83
CA GLN A 210 -7.38 -5.58 18.10
C GLN A 210 -6.27 -6.25 18.90
N GLN A 211 -6.25 -7.59 18.96
CA GLN A 211 -5.28 -8.35 19.75
C GLN A 211 -3.91 -8.48 19.09
N TYR A 212 -3.78 -8.42 17.77
CA TYR A 212 -2.51 -8.68 17.08
C TYR A 212 -1.89 -7.43 16.44
N ILE A 213 -2.68 -6.42 16.06
CA ILE A 213 -2.21 -5.30 15.24
C ILE A 213 -2.57 -3.95 15.87
N VAL A 214 -3.84 -3.74 16.20
CA VAL A 214 -4.35 -2.39 16.52
C VAL A 214 -4.06 -1.99 17.97
N GLY A 215 -4.32 -2.89 18.92
CA GLY A 215 -4.23 -2.63 20.35
C GLY A 215 -5.57 -2.21 20.95
N VAL A 216 -5.98 -2.89 22.03
CA VAL A 216 -7.31 -2.78 22.68
C VAL A 216 -7.68 -1.37 23.19
N ASP A 217 -6.71 -0.47 23.26
CA ASP A 217 -6.84 0.93 23.64
C ASP A 217 -7.04 1.88 22.45
N ARG A 218 -7.00 1.37 21.21
CA ARG A 218 -7.13 2.13 19.97
C ARG A 218 -8.41 1.78 19.21
N ALA A 219 -8.94 2.76 18.47
CA ALA A 219 -10.10 2.54 17.62
C ALA A 219 -9.73 1.71 16.38
N LEU A 220 -10.60 0.75 16.02
CA LEU A 220 -10.52 0.00 14.77
C LEU A 220 -11.64 0.50 13.85
N HIS A 221 -11.26 1.00 12.67
CA HIS A 221 -12.18 1.46 11.64
C HIS A 221 -12.05 0.62 10.37
N TRP A 222 -13.16 0.11 9.87
CA TRP A 222 -13.25 -0.52 8.56
C TRP A 222 -13.70 0.50 7.52
N LEU A 223 -12.89 0.70 6.48
CA LEU A 223 -13.19 1.62 5.38
C LEU A 223 -13.50 0.85 4.11
N GLY A 224 -14.68 1.08 3.57
CA GLY A 224 -15.16 0.38 2.39
C GLY A 224 -16.66 0.53 2.19
N LEU A 225 -17.11 0.14 1.01
CA LEU A 225 -18.48 0.16 0.53
C LEU A 225 -18.90 -1.24 0.11
N PRO A 226 -20.19 -1.60 0.22
CA PRO A 226 -20.68 -2.83 -0.38
C PRO A 226 -20.61 -2.75 -1.92
N ASP A 227 -20.44 -3.90 -2.56
CA ASP A 227 -20.66 -4.11 -4.00
C ASP A 227 -19.81 -3.23 -4.93
N MET A 228 -18.49 -3.18 -4.71
CA MET A 228 -17.59 -2.53 -5.67
C MET A 228 -17.32 -3.45 -6.87
N PRO A 229 -17.12 -2.89 -8.08
CA PRO A 229 -16.85 -3.70 -9.26
C PRO A 229 -15.53 -4.46 -9.12
N GLU A 230 -15.57 -5.72 -9.51
CA GLU A 230 -14.37 -6.53 -9.76
C GLU A 230 -13.69 -6.08 -11.06
N GLN A 231 -12.44 -6.49 -11.25
CA GLN A 231 -11.72 -6.24 -12.48
C GLN A 231 -12.51 -6.72 -13.70
N GLU A 232 -12.64 -5.85 -14.70
CA GLU A 232 -13.42 -6.13 -15.91
C GLU A 232 -12.55 -5.98 -17.16
N GLU A 233 -12.61 -6.96 -18.06
CA GLU A 233 -11.96 -6.95 -19.36
C GLU A 233 -13.01 -6.72 -20.46
N VAL A 234 -12.85 -5.63 -21.21
CA VAL A 234 -13.82 -5.20 -22.22
C VAL A 234 -13.13 -5.05 -23.57
N PRO A 235 -13.64 -5.65 -24.66
CA PRO A 235 -13.10 -5.44 -25.99
C PRO A 235 -13.42 -4.02 -26.48
N PHE A 236 -12.49 -3.40 -27.20
CA PHE A 236 -12.69 -2.10 -27.86
C PHE A 236 -11.90 -1.99 -29.16
N GLU A 237 -12.26 -1.04 -30.01
CA GLU A 237 -11.53 -0.75 -31.25
C GLU A 237 -10.51 0.37 -31.02
N HIS A 238 -9.23 0.12 -31.32
CA HIS A 238 -8.15 1.10 -31.26
C HIS A 238 -7.41 1.14 -32.61
N ASN A 239 -7.46 2.28 -33.29
CA ASN A 239 -6.84 2.48 -34.61
C ASN A 239 -7.25 1.44 -35.67
N GLY A 240 -8.50 0.98 -35.65
CA GLY A 240 -9.02 -0.01 -36.59
C GLY A 240 -8.64 -1.46 -36.29
N GLU A 241 -8.04 -1.71 -35.12
CA GLU A 241 -7.74 -3.05 -34.61
C GLU A 241 -8.55 -3.34 -33.35
N GLU A 242 -8.84 -4.62 -33.12
CA GLU A 242 -9.46 -5.11 -31.89
C GLU A 242 -8.41 -5.17 -30.77
N TRP A 243 -8.73 -4.54 -29.65
CA TRP A 243 -7.93 -4.46 -28.43
C TRP A 243 -8.79 -4.84 -27.22
N GLU A 244 -8.16 -5.11 -26.10
CA GLU A 244 -8.81 -5.29 -24.81
C GLU A 244 -8.48 -4.11 -23.90
N GLN A 245 -9.43 -3.70 -23.06
CA GLN A 245 -9.18 -2.75 -21.99
C GLN A 245 -9.60 -3.32 -20.64
N ILE A 246 -8.80 -3.04 -19.62
CA ILE A 246 -9.03 -3.48 -18.25
C ILE A 246 -9.48 -2.28 -17.41
N PHE A 247 -10.63 -2.41 -16.77
CA PHE A 247 -11.10 -1.50 -15.73
C PHE A 247 -10.98 -2.15 -14.35
N TYR A 248 -10.94 -1.33 -13.30
CA TYR A 248 -10.91 -1.77 -11.91
C TYR A 248 -9.72 -2.71 -11.62
N TYR A 249 -8.58 -2.42 -12.23
CA TYR A 249 -7.38 -3.25 -12.15
C TYR A 249 -6.98 -3.55 -10.69
N GLY A 250 -6.84 -4.83 -10.37
CA GLY A 250 -6.52 -5.32 -9.03
C GLY A 250 -7.72 -5.56 -8.09
N ASN A 251 -8.94 -5.20 -8.47
CA ASN A 251 -10.11 -5.52 -7.66
C ASN A 251 -10.54 -6.99 -7.86
N ASP A 252 -10.62 -7.73 -6.74
CA ASP A 252 -11.11 -9.10 -6.72
C ASP A 252 -12.65 -9.20 -6.68
N PRO A 253 -13.22 -10.37 -7.00
CA PRO A 253 -14.62 -10.66 -6.75
C PRO A 253 -15.03 -10.36 -5.31
N GLY A 254 -16.08 -9.55 -5.14
CA GLY A 254 -16.55 -9.11 -3.83
C GLY A 254 -15.77 -7.95 -3.23
N ALA A 255 -15.01 -7.20 -4.05
CA ALA A 255 -14.35 -5.97 -3.64
C ALA A 255 -15.29 -5.03 -2.88
N GLN A 256 -14.75 -4.42 -1.82
CA GLN A 256 -15.44 -3.47 -0.96
C GLN A 256 -14.77 -2.09 -0.99
N GLN A 257 -13.89 -1.85 -1.95
CA GLN A 257 -13.12 -0.62 -2.11
C GLN A 257 -13.04 -0.23 -3.60
N PRO A 258 -13.02 1.07 -3.94
CA PRO A 258 -12.90 1.53 -5.34
C PRO A 258 -11.53 1.22 -5.95
N VAL A 259 -10.53 1.00 -5.10
CA VAL A 259 -9.19 0.51 -5.42
C VAL A 259 -8.84 -0.53 -4.36
N PHE A 260 -8.18 -1.60 -4.76
CA PHE A 260 -7.89 -2.79 -3.94
C PHE A 260 -7.28 -2.50 -2.56
N HIS A 261 -6.43 -1.48 -2.41
CA HIS A 261 -5.87 -1.02 -1.12
C HIS A 261 -6.26 0.43 -0.78
N ILE A 262 -6.51 0.71 0.51
CA ILE A 262 -6.88 2.06 0.97
C ILE A 262 -5.77 3.08 0.76
N ASP A 263 -4.50 2.70 0.83
CA ASP A 263 -3.39 3.66 0.70
C ASP A 263 -3.20 4.19 -0.74
N MET A 264 -3.86 3.58 -1.71
CA MET A 264 -3.91 4.09 -3.08
C MET A 264 -4.77 5.34 -3.19
N PHE A 265 -5.69 5.57 -2.26
CA PHE A 265 -6.62 6.70 -2.31
C PHE A 265 -6.81 7.46 -0.99
N LEU A 266 -6.26 6.97 0.12
CA LEU A 266 -6.31 7.60 1.43
C LEU A 266 -4.91 7.77 2.00
N THR A 267 -4.61 8.98 2.48
CA THR A 267 -3.34 9.28 3.17
C THR A 267 -3.63 9.92 4.51
N LEU A 268 -2.93 9.50 5.57
CA LEU A 268 -3.01 10.20 6.86
C LEU A 268 -2.15 11.48 6.81
N MET A 269 -2.69 12.60 7.28
CA MET A 269 -1.97 13.88 7.35
C MET A 269 -1.51 14.22 8.79
N GLY A 270 -1.93 13.43 9.78
CA GLY A 270 -1.61 13.64 11.18
C GLY A 270 -2.66 14.48 11.90
N ARG A 271 -2.41 14.74 13.19
CA ARG A 271 -3.32 15.48 14.08
C ARG A 271 -3.02 16.98 14.06
N GLU A 272 -4.09 17.76 14.09
CA GLU A 272 -4.11 19.21 14.31
C GLU A 272 -5.02 19.53 15.51
N ASP A 273 -5.13 20.81 15.87
CA ASP A 273 -5.87 21.26 17.06
C ASP A 273 -7.37 20.91 17.01
N ASP A 274 -7.94 20.78 15.82
CA ASP A 274 -9.35 20.50 15.55
C ASP A 274 -9.65 19.01 15.29
N GLY A 275 -8.64 18.17 15.12
CA GLY A 275 -8.82 16.73 14.97
C GLY A 275 -7.77 16.04 14.13
N TYR A 276 -8.06 14.82 13.70
CA TYR A 276 -7.17 14.05 12.85
C TYR A 276 -7.50 14.24 11.38
N HIS A 277 -6.50 14.65 10.59
CA HIS A 277 -6.66 15.03 9.20
C HIS A 277 -6.29 13.87 8.28
N VAL A 278 -7.13 13.64 7.27
CA VAL A 278 -6.90 12.63 6.23
C VAL A 278 -7.09 13.24 4.85
N LEU A 279 -6.38 12.72 3.85
CA LEU A 279 -6.48 13.14 2.46
C LEU A 279 -7.08 12.01 1.63
N LEU A 280 -8.23 12.25 0.99
CA LEU A 280 -8.97 11.28 0.20
C LEU A 280 -9.03 11.72 -1.28
N GLY A 281 -8.67 10.80 -2.19
CA GLY A 281 -8.71 11.03 -3.63
C GLY A 281 -10.10 11.42 -4.16
N SER A 282 -10.12 12.26 -5.19
CA SER A 282 -11.34 12.77 -5.83
C SER A 282 -11.23 12.74 -7.36
N PRO A 283 -11.90 11.78 -8.01
CA PRO A 283 -12.02 11.74 -9.46
C PRO A 283 -12.74 12.97 -10.03
N THR A 284 -13.75 13.48 -9.32
CA THR A 284 -14.49 14.69 -9.70
C THR A 284 -13.58 15.93 -9.75
N GLN A 285 -12.73 16.14 -8.75
CA GLN A 285 -11.78 17.26 -8.76
C GLN A 285 -10.76 17.12 -9.89
N ALA A 286 -10.28 15.91 -10.16
CA ALA A 286 -9.38 15.67 -11.26
C ALA A 286 -10.02 15.96 -12.63
N ALA A 287 -11.25 15.49 -12.85
CA ALA A 287 -12.01 15.77 -14.06
C ALA A 287 -12.19 17.28 -14.27
N TYR A 288 -12.52 18.02 -13.20
CA TYR A 288 -12.66 19.47 -13.28
C TYR A 288 -11.37 20.17 -13.69
N ILE A 289 -10.23 19.78 -13.12
CA ILE A 289 -8.92 20.35 -13.47
C ILE A 289 -8.54 20.00 -14.91
N MET A 290 -8.75 18.74 -15.33
CA MET A 290 -8.34 18.26 -16.65
C MET A 290 -9.21 18.76 -17.79
N THR A 291 -10.51 18.95 -17.55
CA THR A 291 -11.50 19.18 -18.62
C THR A 291 -12.34 20.45 -18.44
N GLY A 292 -12.29 21.07 -17.26
CA GLY A 292 -13.20 22.15 -16.87
C GLY A 292 -14.61 21.67 -16.51
N GLN A 293 -14.86 20.35 -16.46
CA GLN A 293 -16.16 19.75 -16.19
C GLN A 293 -16.11 18.86 -14.95
N MET A 294 -17.17 18.88 -14.13
CA MET A 294 -17.29 18.02 -12.94
C MET A 294 -17.73 16.58 -13.28
N GLN A 295 -17.97 16.26 -14.55
CA GLN A 295 -18.46 14.95 -14.95
C GLN A 295 -17.30 13.98 -15.13
N THR A 296 -17.42 12.81 -14.51
CA THR A 296 -16.47 11.70 -14.67
C THR A 296 -17.10 10.58 -15.51
N PRO A 297 -16.29 9.75 -16.19
CA PRO A 297 -16.77 8.47 -16.67
C PRO A 297 -17.23 7.59 -15.49
N PRO A 298 -18.23 6.71 -15.66
CA PRO A 298 -18.71 5.81 -14.60
C PRO A 298 -17.60 4.98 -13.94
N GLU A 299 -16.62 4.54 -14.75
CA GLU A 299 -15.51 3.69 -14.35
C GLU A 299 -14.56 4.39 -13.35
N ALA A 300 -14.60 5.71 -13.29
CA ALA A 300 -13.86 6.49 -12.29
C ALA A 300 -14.56 6.54 -10.91
N GLN A 301 -15.74 5.94 -10.78
CA GLN A 301 -16.41 5.66 -9.50
C GLN A 301 -16.49 6.86 -8.54
N ALA A 302 -16.73 8.07 -9.05
CA ALA A 302 -16.71 9.30 -8.25
C ALA A 302 -17.65 9.24 -7.04
N GLU A 303 -18.84 8.66 -7.20
CA GLU A 303 -19.83 8.48 -6.14
C GLU A 303 -19.31 7.60 -4.98
N ALA A 304 -18.49 6.59 -5.28
CA ALA A 304 -17.86 5.76 -4.25
C ALA A 304 -16.90 6.59 -3.39
N PHE A 305 -16.10 7.46 -4.00
CA PHE A 305 -15.21 8.35 -3.24
C PHE A 305 -15.98 9.35 -2.37
N ASP A 306 -17.16 9.80 -2.79
CA ASP A 306 -18.00 10.71 -2.00
C ASP A 306 -18.68 9.98 -0.83
N ALA A 307 -19.07 8.71 -1.03
CA ALA A 307 -19.57 7.86 0.05
C ALA A 307 -18.48 7.55 1.09
N LEU A 308 -17.26 7.25 0.66
CA LEU A 308 -16.11 7.06 1.56
C LEU A 308 -15.76 8.33 2.35
N GLN A 309 -15.91 9.51 1.74
CA GLN A 309 -15.77 10.77 2.47
C GLN A 309 -16.78 10.86 3.62
N THR A 310 -18.04 10.52 3.36
CA THR A 310 -19.11 10.52 4.38
C THR A 310 -18.77 9.55 5.50
N GLN A 311 -18.35 8.32 5.16
CA GLN A 311 -17.93 7.31 6.14
C GLN A 311 -16.77 7.79 7.03
N LEU A 312 -15.73 8.40 6.45
CA LEU A 312 -14.61 8.96 7.23
C LEU A 312 -15.04 10.12 8.14
N GLN A 313 -15.94 10.99 7.67
CA GLN A 313 -16.48 12.09 8.49
C GLN A 313 -17.31 11.56 9.68
N GLU A 314 -18.09 10.49 9.47
CA GLU A 314 -18.83 9.80 10.54
C GLU A 314 -17.91 9.14 11.57
N MET A 315 -16.72 8.69 11.14
CA MET A 315 -15.65 8.21 12.04
C MET A 315 -14.95 9.34 12.81
N GLY A 316 -15.26 10.62 12.50
CA GLY A 316 -14.70 11.79 13.18
C GLY A 316 -13.45 12.37 12.54
N PHE A 317 -13.08 11.94 11.33
CA PHE A 317 -11.94 12.50 10.60
C PHE A 317 -12.27 13.82 9.91
N ILE A 318 -11.29 14.71 9.86
CA ILE A 318 -11.33 15.91 9.02
C ILE A 318 -10.81 15.51 7.64
N VAL A 319 -11.73 15.38 6.69
CA VAL A 319 -11.45 14.87 5.35
C VAL A 319 -11.11 16.02 4.41
N HIS A 320 -9.89 15.99 3.88
CA HIS A 320 -9.44 16.80 2.76
C HIS A 320 -9.54 15.99 1.47
N ARG A 321 -9.70 16.67 0.34
CA ARG A 321 -9.83 16.05 -0.98
C ARG A 321 -8.68 16.48 -1.88
N ASN A 322 -8.14 15.56 -2.66
CA ASN A 322 -7.15 15.84 -3.70
C ASN A 322 -7.58 15.28 -5.06
N PRO A 323 -7.18 15.90 -6.19
CA PRO A 323 -7.55 15.39 -7.49
C PRO A 323 -6.81 14.09 -7.79
N MET A 324 -7.58 13.04 -8.07
CA MET A 324 -7.08 11.70 -8.39
C MET A 324 -7.72 11.18 -9.71
N PRO A 325 -7.09 11.39 -10.86
CA PRO A 325 -7.66 11.02 -12.16
C PRO A 325 -7.56 9.52 -12.43
N LEU A 326 -8.57 8.99 -13.12
CA LEU A 326 -8.48 7.71 -13.83
C LEU A 326 -7.76 7.94 -15.16
N ILE A 327 -6.63 7.28 -15.36
CA ILE A 327 -5.79 7.34 -16.56
C ILE A 327 -5.55 5.93 -17.10
N TYR A 328 -4.83 5.80 -18.21
CA TYR A 328 -4.53 4.50 -18.80
C TYR A 328 -3.10 4.39 -19.33
N GLN A 329 -2.65 3.15 -19.49
CA GLN A 329 -1.47 2.82 -20.28
C GLN A 329 -1.85 1.83 -21.38
N ASP A 330 -1.35 2.09 -22.59
CA ASP A 330 -1.45 1.18 -23.71
C ASP A 330 -0.21 0.29 -23.77
N ASP A 331 -0.42 -1.01 -23.97
CA ASP A 331 0.57 -1.99 -24.39
C ASP A 331 0.27 -2.40 -25.84
N PRO A 332 0.97 -1.82 -26.83
CA PRO A 332 0.76 -2.15 -28.24
C PRO A 332 1.19 -3.58 -28.63
N VAL A 333 2.02 -4.25 -27.82
CA VAL A 333 2.47 -5.62 -28.10
C VAL A 333 1.35 -6.59 -27.77
N GLU A 334 0.74 -6.42 -26.59
CA GLU A 334 -0.37 -7.25 -26.13
C GLU A 334 -1.74 -6.75 -26.62
N LYS A 335 -1.79 -5.56 -27.25
CA LYS A 335 -3.02 -4.86 -27.65
C LYS A 335 -3.98 -4.64 -26.48
N LEU A 336 -3.40 -4.22 -25.37
CA LEU A 336 -4.07 -4.05 -24.08
C LEU A 336 -4.04 -2.59 -23.64
N ARG A 337 -5.14 -2.11 -23.06
CA ARG A 337 -5.20 -0.83 -22.34
C ARG A 337 -5.57 -1.07 -20.88
N THR A 338 -4.70 -0.73 -19.95
CA THR A 338 -5.00 -0.87 -18.52
C THR A 338 -5.35 0.49 -17.93
N TRP A 339 -6.56 0.63 -17.38
CA TRP A 339 -7.01 1.83 -16.67
C TRP A 339 -6.71 1.74 -15.18
N TYR A 340 -6.19 2.83 -14.62
CA TYR A 340 -5.81 2.92 -13.21
C TYR A 340 -5.85 4.37 -12.71
N TYR A 341 -5.94 4.55 -11.40
CA TYR A 341 -5.87 5.88 -10.80
C TYR A 341 -4.41 6.35 -10.70
N ALA A 342 -4.15 7.61 -11.08
CA ALA A 342 -2.92 8.29 -10.72
C ALA A 342 -2.93 8.59 -9.22
N ALA A 343 -2.50 7.62 -8.42
CA ALA A 343 -2.66 7.54 -6.98
C ALA A 343 -1.69 8.48 -6.21
N TYR A 344 -1.93 9.80 -6.28
CA TYR A 344 -1.13 10.79 -5.52
C TYR A 344 -1.19 10.58 -4.00
N ASN A 345 -2.21 9.86 -3.50
CA ASN A 345 -2.37 9.48 -2.11
C ASN A 345 -1.38 8.40 -1.65
N ASN A 346 -0.80 7.65 -2.59
CA ASN A 346 0.16 6.58 -2.30
C ASN A 346 1.56 7.18 -2.02
N ALA A 347 1.63 7.96 -0.95
CA ALA A 347 2.73 8.84 -0.57
C ALA A 347 3.34 8.43 0.77
N LEU A 348 4.59 8.85 1.01
CA LEU A 348 5.21 8.75 2.33
C LEU A 348 5.03 10.08 3.07
N VAL A 349 4.59 10.01 4.32
CA VAL A 349 4.33 11.20 5.15
C VAL A 349 5.12 11.10 6.45
N GLN A 350 5.73 12.21 6.85
CA GLN A 350 6.47 12.34 8.10
C GLN A 350 6.09 13.63 8.82
N VAL A 351 5.62 13.51 10.05
CA VAL A 351 5.35 14.62 10.96
C VAL A 351 6.11 14.36 12.25
N ASP A 352 7.11 15.19 12.52
CA ASP A 352 7.98 15.10 13.70
C ASP A 352 8.33 16.51 14.24
N GLU A 353 9.12 16.56 15.32
CA GLU A 353 9.61 17.82 15.90
C GLU A 353 10.31 18.76 14.90
N THR A 354 10.84 18.25 13.78
CA THR A 354 11.54 19.03 12.75
C THR A 354 10.61 19.61 11.69
N GLY A 355 9.36 19.14 11.62
CA GLY A 355 8.33 19.66 10.73
C GLY A 355 7.50 18.57 10.06
N ARG A 356 6.84 18.97 8.96
CA ARG A 356 5.95 18.12 8.17
C ARG A 356 6.55 17.93 6.78
N ARG A 357 6.76 16.70 6.35
CA ARG A 357 7.28 16.35 5.01
C ARG A 357 6.40 15.31 4.34
N VAL A 358 6.30 15.41 3.02
CA VAL A 358 5.63 14.41 2.19
C VAL A 358 6.45 14.16 0.93
N TRP A 359 6.65 12.89 0.60
CA TRP A 359 7.19 12.46 -0.69
C TRP A 359 6.01 11.99 -1.54
N LEU A 360 5.75 12.71 -2.64
CA LEU A 360 4.61 12.45 -3.53
C LEU A 360 5.07 11.73 -4.79
N PRO A 361 4.38 10.65 -5.23
CA PRO A 361 4.63 10.10 -6.56
C PRO A 361 4.22 11.10 -7.64
N SER A 362 4.96 11.10 -8.76
CA SER A 362 4.68 11.97 -9.91
C SER A 362 4.15 11.16 -11.09
N PHE A 363 3.12 11.70 -11.74
CA PHE A 363 2.44 11.03 -12.85
C PHE A 363 2.36 11.89 -14.12
N ALA A 364 2.75 13.17 -14.05
CA ALA A 364 2.74 14.07 -15.21
C ALA A 364 3.89 13.78 -16.21
N HIS A 365 3.87 12.57 -16.79
CA HIS A 365 4.87 12.04 -17.72
C HIS A 365 4.23 11.39 -18.95
N GLY A 366 5.04 11.10 -19.96
CA GLY A 366 4.61 10.40 -21.17
C GLY A 366 3.42 11.08 -21.86
N ILE A 367 2.43 10.26 -22.28
CA ILE A 367 1.21 10.76 -22.95
C ILE A 367 0.33 11.62 -22.04
N TRP A 368 0.53 11.55 -20.73
CA TRP A 368 -0.28 12.25 -19.73
C TRP A 368 0.35 13.56 -19.24
N GLN A 369 1.59 13.86 -19.64
CA GLN A 369 2.35 15.02 -19.14
C GLN A 369 1.55 16.31 -19.15
N GLN A 370 0.93 16.66 -20.29
CA GLN A 370 0.18 17.92 -20.41
C GLN A 370 -1.12 17.90 -19.62
N ALA A 371 -1.83 16.77 -19.60
CA ALA A 371 -3.12 16.65 -18.95
C ALA A 371 -3.00 16.62 -17.41
N LEU A 372 -1.91 16.06 -16.89
CA LEU A 372 -1.71 15.87 -15.45
C LEU A 372 -0.86 16.95 -14.78
N GLN A 373 -0.19 17.83 -15.52
CA GLN A 373 0.66 18.86 -14.92
C GLN A 373 -0.11 19.75 -13.91
N GLN A 374 -1.34 20.15 -14.25
CA GLN A 374 -2.17 20.95 -13.34
C GLN A 374 -2.73 20.13 -12.17
N VAL A 375 -3.03 18.85 -12.40
CA VAL A 375 -3.46 17.92 -11.35
C VAL A 375 -2.35 17.70 -10.33
N GLU A 376 -1.12 17.50 -10.79
CA GLU A 376 0.06 17.35 -9.94
C GLU A 376 0.35 18.61 -9.13
N GLN A 377 0.30 19.77 -9.78
CA GLN A 377 0.46 21.06 -9.09
C GLN A 377 -0.60 21.27 -8.00
N ALA A 378 -1.85 20.90 -8.27
CA ALA A 378 -2.92 20.98 -7.28
C ALA A 378 -2.68 20.02 -6.09
N ASN A 379 -2.19 18.80 -6.34
CA ASN A 379 -1.78 17.89 -5.26
C ASN A 379 -0.66 18.50 -4.41
N VAL A 380 0.39 19.04 -5.02
CA VAL A 380 1.48 19.73 -4.30
C VAL A 380 0.96 20.88 -3.45
N GLN A 381 0.06 21.71 -4.00
CA GLN A 381 -0.49 22.87 -3.30
C GLN A 381 -1.29 22.47 -2.05
N ILE A 382 -2.10 21.41 -2.11
CA ILE A 382 -2.90 20.92 -0.98
C ILE A 382 -2.01 20.60 0.24
N TRP A 383 -0.87 19.97 -0.01
CA TRP A 383 0.10 19.65 1.04
C TRP A 383 0.82 20.90 1.56
N GLN A 384 1.28 21.78 0.67
CA GLN A 384 1.99 23.01 1.04
C GLN A 384 1.11 23.96 1.87
N GLU A 385 -0.18 24.08 1.54
CA GLU A 385 -1.14 24.90 2.30
C GLU A 385 -1.32 24.42 3.75
N ARG A 386 -0.99 23.16 4.04
CA ARG A 386 -1.03 22.54 5.38
C ARG A 386 0.35 22.47 6.05
N GLY A 387 1.31 23.21 5.51
CA GLY A 387 2.64 23.36 6.07
C GLY A 387 3.59 22.20 5.80
N PHE A 388 3.28 21.32 4.83
CA PHE A 388 4.19 20.27 4.42
C PHE A 388 5.26 20.79 3.46
N GLU A 389 6.50 20.40 3.71
CA GLU A 389 7.54 20.36 2.69
C GLU A 389 7.23 19.20 1.73
N VAL A 390 7.12 19.50 0.43
CA VAL A 390 6.73 18.52 -0.58
C VAL A 390 7.93 18.18 -1.46
N THR A 391 8.32 16.91 -1.47
CA THR A 391 9.26 16.34 -2.43
C THR A 391 8.49 15.56 -3.48
N LEU A 392 8.47 16.07 -4.71
CA LEU A 392 7.91 15.34 -5.83
C LEU A 392 8.93 14.31 -6.34
N MET A 393 8.55 13.05 -6.29
CA MET A 393 9.38 11.92 -6.71
C MET A 393 9.36 11.77 -8.25
N PRO A 394 10.27 11.00 -8.88
CA PRO A 394 10.30 10.85 -10.34
C PRO A 394 9.09 10.07 -10.89
N ASP A 395 9.12 9.74 -12.18
CA ASP A 395 8.01 9.11 -12.90
C ASP A 395 7.58 7.74 -12.34
N PHE A 396 6.40 7.68 -11.72
CA PHE A 396 5.80 6.47 -11.15
C PHE A 396 4.88 5.70 -12.10
N GLN A 397 4.69 6.13 -13.36
CA GLN A 397 3.79 5.47 -14.33
C GLN A 397 4.06 3.95 -14.43
N VAL A 398 5.34 3.54 -14.40
CA VAL A 398 5.73 2.12 -14.45
C VAL A 398 5.18 1.28 -13.30
N PHE A 399 5.12 1.83 -12.08
CA PHE A 399 4.57 1.10 -10.92
C PHE A 399 3.05 1.15 -10.91
N THR A 400 2.45 2.26 -11.34
CA THR A 400 0.99 2.39 -11.30
C THR A 400 0.30 1.52 -12.34
N ALA A 401 0.95 1.29 -13.48
CA ALA A 401 0.53 0.26 -14.43
C ALA A 401 0.57 -1.18 -13.86
N MET A 402 1.33 -1.38 -12.77
CA MET A 402 1.39 -2.64 -12.03
C MET A 402 0.57 -2.58 -10.72
N ALA A 403 -0.37 -1.65 -10.60
CA ALA A 403 -1.20 -1.45 -9.42
C ALA A 403 -0.41 -1.04 -8.16
N GLY A 404 0.48 -0.04 -8.25
CA GLY A 404 1.10 0.54 -7.06
C GLY A 404 1.80 1.88 -7.30
N ALA A 405 2.29 2.51 -6.24
CA ALA A 405 3.22 3.64 -6.35
C ALA A 405 4.19 3.70 -5.17
N LEU A 406 4.54 4.89 -4.68
CA LEU A 406 5.63 5.10 -3.73
C LEU A 406 5.42 4.37 -2.41
N ARG A 407 4.24 4.46 -1.80
CA ARG A 407 3.96 3.79 -0.52
C ARG A 407 3.90 2.28 -0.67
N CYS A 408 3.42 1.75 -1.79
CA CYS A 408 3.37 0.31 -2.07
C CYS A 408 4.77 -0.33 -2.15
N ILE A 409 5.74 0.37 -2.75
CA ILE A 409 7.12 -0.16 -2.92
C ILE A 409 8.05 0.12 -1.73
N THR A 410 7.51 0.65 -0.64
CA THR A 410 8.27 1.01 0.55
C THR A 410 7.60 0.49 1.82
N ASN A 411 8.37 0.19 2.87
CA ASN A 411 7.82 -0.04 4.20
C ASN A 411 8.62 0.75 5.24
N ASP A 412 8.01 1.79 5.81
CA ASP A 412 8.57 2.64 6.87
C ASP A 412 8.39 1.97 8.25
N PHE A 413 8.85 0.73 8.35
CA PHE A 413 8.59 -0.18 9.48
C PHE A 413 9.21 0.24 10.81
N ASP A 414 10.16 1.19 10.80
CA ASP A 414 10.73 1.77 12.01
C ASP A 414 10.64 3.29 11.95
N ARG A 415 9.86 3.83 12.88
CA ARG A 415 9.67 5.27 13.05
C ARG A 415 10.05 5.68 14.47
N GLY A 416 10.48 6.91 14.60
CA GLY A 416 10.71 7.51 15.91
C GLY A 416 9.44 7.94 16.62
N GLU A 417 9.61 8.36 17.86
CA GLU A 417 8.58 9.11 18.58
C GLU A 417 8.43 10.51 17.95
N ALA A 418 7.24 11.09 18.12
CA ALA A 418 6.84 12.38 17.53
C ALA A 418 7.73 13.54 17.98
#